data_AF-R0KM08-F1
#
_entry.id   AF-R0KM08-F1
#
_cell.length_a   1.000
_cell.length_b   1.000
_cell.length_c   1.000
_cell.angle_alpha   90.00
_cell.angle_beta   90.00
_cell.angle_gamma   90.00
#
_symmetry.space_group_name_H-M   'P 1'
#
loop_
_entity.id
_entity.type
_entity.pdbx_description
1 polymer ?
#
loop_
_entity_poly.entity_id
_entity_poly.type
_entity_poly.pdbx_seq_one_letter_code
_entity_poly.pdbx_strand_id
1 'polypeptide(L)'
;MSYKRISIMRDPRTSVIQFLDSLPLALETIITKEEWQDTIFKINEALRDKVTLWSIIRNLSIILYLLSQDTTNVIDDLIHETNQKFKSKGVFFCNPKRVNYQNLDIIISYKET
;
A
#
# COMPACT_ATOMS: atom_id res chain seq x y z
N MET A 1 -17.85 0.63 -18.40
CA MET A 1 -17.13 -0.01 -17.27
C MET A 1 -16.72 1.09 -16.34
N SER A 2 -17.47 1.23 -15.24
CA SER A 2 -17.32 2.35 -14.31
C SER A 2 -16.39 1.95 -13.17
N TYR A 3 -15.56 2.89 -12.73
CA TYR A 3 -14.61 2.67 -11.63
C TYR A 3 -14.72 3.75 -10.58
N LYS A 4 -14.46 3.38 -9.33
CA LYS A 4 -14.35 4.31 -8.19
C LYS A 4 -12.94 4.27 -7.64
N ARG A 5 -12.35 5.44 -7.41
CA ARG A 5 -11.05 5.57 -6.74
C ARG A 5 -11.28 5.96 -5.28
N ILE A 6 -10.58 5.30 -4.38
CA ILE A 6 -10.51 5.61 -2.95
C ILE A 6 -9.05 5.89 -2.64
N SER A 7 -8.78 6.97 -1.91
CA SER A 7 -7.43 7.31 -1.48
C SER A 7 -7.36 7.22 0.03
N ILE A 8 -6.41 6.44 0.53
CA ILE A 8 -6.18 6.25 1.96
C ILE A 8 -4.94 7.02 2.32
N MET A 9 -5.10 7.97 3.24
CA MET A 9 -4.01 8.83 3.63
C MET A 9 -2.98 8.10 4.47
N ARG A 10 -1.73 8.53 4.34
CA ARG A 10 -0.69 8.26 5.32
C ARG A 10 -1.11 8.80 6.68
N ASP A 11 -0.84 8.04 7.75
CA ASP A 11 -1.04 8.46 9.12
C ASP A 11 -0.08 9.62 9.47
N PRO A 12 -0.59 10.85 9.69
CA PRO A 12 0.24 12.01 9.96
C PRO A 12 0.85 11.98 11.36
N ARG A 13 0.41 11.08 12.25
CA ARG A 13 0.89 10.97 13.63
C ARG A 13 2.23 10.26 13.72
N THR A 14 2.64 9.58 12.66
CA THR A 14 3.84 8.76 12.63
C THR A 14 4.90 9.37 11.70
N SER A 15 6.16 9.33 12.13
CA SER A 15 7.29 9.75 11.29
C SER A 15 7.63 8.71 10.22
N VAL A 16 7.15 7.48 10.36
CA VAL A 16 7.29 6.38 9.40
C VAL A 16 6.22 6.42 8.31
N ILE A 17 6.43 5.71 7.21
CA ILE A 17 5.41 5.55 6.17
C ILE A 17 4.44 4.47 6.66
N GLN A 18 3.23 4.90 7.03
CA GLN A 18 2.16 4.04 7.50
C GLN A 18 0.83 4.61 7.00
N PHE A 19 -0.04 3.79 6.43
CA PHE A 19 -1.39 4.19 6.01
C PHE A 19 -2.40 3.91 7.11
N LEU A 20 -3.48 4.69 7.11
CA LEU A 20 -4.62 4.47 8.00
C LEU A 20 -5.26 3.10 7.72
N ASP A 21 -5.65 2.41 8.78
CA ASP A 21 -6.17 1.04 8.75
C ASP A 21 -7.69 0.95 8.88
N SER A 22 -8.38 2.08 9.03
CA SER A 22 -9.84 2.15 9.00
C SER A 22 -10.37 1.72 7.64
N LEU A 23 -11.25 0.71 7.61
CA LEU A 23 -11.90 0.22 6.40
C LEU A 23 -12.77 1.33 5.77
N PRO A 24 -12.52 1.75 4.52
CA PRO A 24 -13.38 2.72 3.85
C PRO A 24 -14.79 2.16 3.64
N LEU A 25 -15.82 2.96 3.92
CA LEU A 25 -17.24 2.61 3.73
C LEU A 25 -17.54 1.99 2.36
N ALA A 26 -16.88 2.47 1.31
CA ALA A 26 -17.06 1.99 -0.06
C ALA A 26 -16.51 0.58 -0.33
N LEU A 27 -15.76 0.00 0.61
CA LEU A 27 -15.21 -1.36 0.55
C LEU A 27 -15.90 -2.32 1.52
N GLU A 28 -16.74 -1.84 2.45
CA GLU A 28 -17.38 -2.67 3.49
C GLU A 28 -18.26 -3.79 2.94
N THR A 29 -18.84 -3.60 1.75
CA THR A 29 -19.66 -4.61 1.08
C THR A 29 -18.86 -5.57 0.19
N ILE A 30 -17.55 -5.36 0.06
CA ILE A 30 -16.67 -6.05 -0.90
C ILE A 30 -15.58 -6.86 -0.20
N ILE A 31 -15.02 -6.31 0.88
CA ILE A 31 -13.90 -6.87 1.63
C ILE A 31 -14.27 -6.90 3.11
N THR A 32 -13.92 -7.99 3.81
CA THR A 32 -14.17 -8.05 5.26
C THR A 32 -13.18 -7.17 6.02
N LYS A 33 -13.56 -6.73 7.22
CA LYS A 33 -12.68 -5.95 8.09
C LYS A 33 -11.37 -6.68 8.39
N GLU A 34 -11.41 -7.99 8.58
CA GLU A 34 -10.22 -8.82 8.86
C GLU A 34 -9.28 -8.88 7.64
N GLU A 35 -9.81 -9.14 6.45
CA GLU A 35 -9.02 -9.14 5.21
C GLU A 35 -8.36 -7.78 4.96
N TRP A 36 -9.10 -6.71 5.25
CA TRP A 36 -8.63 -5.34 5.14
C TRP A 36 -7.48 -5.06 6.11
N GLN A 37 -7.67 -5.36 7.39
CA GLN A 37 -6.68 -5.12 8.43
C GLN A 37 -5.41 -5.92 8.19
N ASP A 38 -5.51 -7.21 7.81
CA ASP A 38 -4.37 -8.04 7.42
C ASP A 38 -3.58 -7.42 6.25
N THR A 39 -4.29 -6.94 5.23
CA THR A 39 -3.68 -6.36 4.03
C THR A 39 -2.95 -5.06 4.35
N ILE A 40 -3.60 -4.13 5.05
CA ILE A 40 -2.99 -2.87 5.45
C ILE A 40 -1.84 -3.09 6.42
N PHE A 41 -1.96 -4.06 7.34
CA PHE A 41 -0.87 -4.44 8.23
C PHE A 41 0.36 -4.88 7.45
N LYS A 42 0.22 -5.83 6.51
CA LYS A 42 1.35 -6.29 5.67
C LYS A 42 1.99 -5.16 4.85
N ILE A 43 1.17 -4.29 4.26
CA ILE A 43 1.66 -3.12 3.52
C ILE A 43 2.45 -2.18 4.47
N ASN A 44 1.91 -1.89 5.64
CA ASN A 44 2.54 -1.02 6.62
C ASN A 44 3.82 -1.62 7.21
N GLU A 45 3.87 -2.92 7.50
CA GLU A 45 5.08 -3.61 7.99
C GLU A 45 6.20 -3.58 6.93
N ALA A 46 5.87 -3.91 5.68
CA ALA A 46 6.82 -3.87 4.57
C ALA A 46 7.42 -2.46 4.36
N LEU A 47 6.66 -1.41 4.72
CA LEU A 47 7.12 -0.03 4.69
C LEU A 47 7.86 0.40 5.97
N ARG A 48 7.44 -0.09 7.15
CA ARG A 48 7.96 0.27 8.47
C ARG A 48 9.37 -0.27 8.70
N ASP A 49 9.61 -1.55 8.42
CA ASP A 49 10.92 -2.20 8.61
C ASP A 49 12.04 -1.50 7.85
N LYS A 50 11.67 -0.73 6.83
CA LYS A 50 12.61 -0.05 5.95
C LYS A 50 12.89 1.40 6.35
N VAL A 51 12.00 2.11 7.05
CA VAL A 51 12.33 3.46 7.54
C VAL A 51 13.46 3.42 8.59
N THR A 52 13.49 2.38 9.43
CA THR A 52 14.56 2.12 10.39
C THR A 52 15.90 1.87 9.69
N LEU A 53 15.94 0.99 8.69
CA LEU A 53 17.11 0.72 7.85
C LEU A 53 17.55 1.96 7.05
N TRP A 54 16.62 2.71 6.44
CA TRP A 54 16.91 3.94 5.71
C TRP A 54 17.51 5.02 6.62
N SER A 55 17.08 5.15 7.88
CA SER A 55 17.69 6.09 8.83
C SER A 55 19.15 5.73 9.13
N ILE A 56 19.45 4.43 9.23
CA ILE A 56 20.79 3.90 9.48
C ILE A 56 21.66 4.05 8.21
N ILE A 57 21.09 3.80 7.03
CA ILE A 57 21.80 3.81 5.74
C ILE A 57 21.96 5.22 5.18
N ARG A 58 21.11 6.19 5.51
CA ARG A 58 21.30 7.60 5.14
C ARG A 58 22.60 8.20 5.69
N ASN A 59 23.18 7.60 6.74
CA ASN A 59 24.52 7.92 7.23
C ASN A 59 25.67 7.28 6.41
N LEU A 60 25.36 6.36 5.49
CA LEU A 60 26.32 5.60 4.67
C LEU A 60 26.03 5.80 3.17
N SER A 61 26.59 6.86 2.60
CA SER A 61 26.27 7.44 1.28
C SER A 61 26.37 6.51 0.07
N ILE A 62 27.04 5.35 0.18
CA ILE A 62 27.42 4.47 -0.94
C ILE A 62 26.45 3.29 -1.11
N ILE A 63 25.67 2.93 -0.08
CA ILE A 63 24.77 1.75 -0.11
C ILE A 63 23.36 2.11 -0.68
N LEU A 64 23.03 3.39 -0.76
CA LEU A 64 21.72 3.93 -1.15
C LEU A 64 21.23 3.49 -2.55
N TYR A 65 22.13 3.32 -3.53
CA TYR A 65 21.73 2.99 -4.90
C TYR A 65 21.21 1.55 -5.03
N LEU A 66 21.92 0.58 -4.45
CA LEU A 66 21.58 -0.85 -4.55
C LEU A 66 20.31 -1.21 -3.76
N LEU A 67 20.10 -0.61 -2.59
CA LEU A 67 18.92 -0.88 -1.76
C LEU A 67 17.64 -0.21 -2.28
N SER A 68 17.75 0.88 -3.04
CA SER A 68 16.58 1.53 -3.65
C SER A 68 15.90 0.65 -4.70
N GLN A 69 16.66 -0.20 -5.40
CA GLN A 69 16.14 -1.15 -6.37
C GLN A 69 15.46 -2.35 -5.68
N ASP A 70 16.11 -3.01 -4.72
CA ASP A 70 15.53 -4.14 -3.98
C ASP A 70 14.27 -3.76 -3.20
N THR A 71 14.22 -2.54 -2.68
CA THR A 71 13.05 -2.07 -1.92
C THR A 71 11.85 -1.77 -2.81
N THR A 72 12.10 -1.32 -4.04
CA THR A 72 11.03 -1.11 -5.02
C THR A 72 10.38 -2.45 -5.38
N ASN A 73 11.19 -3.51 -5.55
CA ASN A 73 10.70 -4.83 -5.94
C ASN A 73 9.76 -5.45 -4.90
N VAL A 74 10.08 -5.36 -3.60
CA VAL A 74 9.24 -5.97 -2.55
C VAL A 74 7.85 -5.34 -2.42
N ILE A 75 7.74 -4.01 -2.52
CA ILE A 75 6.43 -3.34 -2.50
C ILE A 75 5.65 -3.64 -3.77
N ASP A 76 6.33 -3.72 -4.92
CA ASP A 76 5.71 -4.09 -6.19
C ASP A 76 5.15 -5.52 -6.13
N ASP A 77 5.91 -6.46 -5.59
CA ASP A 77 5.51 -7.85 -5.39
C ASP A 77 4.33 -7.95 -4.41
N LEU A 78 4.37 -7.24 -3.28
CA LEU A 78 3.29 -7.25 -2.30
C LEU A 78 1.99 -6.65 -2.86
N ILE A 79 2.08 -5.56 -3.61
CA ILE A 79 0.93 -4.96 -4.29
C ILE A 79 0.40 -5.90 -5.37
N HIS A 80 1.29 -6.59 -6.09
CA HIS A 80 0.90 -7.61 -7.07
C HIS A 80 0.13 -8.75 -6.41
N GLU A 81 0.67 -9.35 -5.33
CA GLU A 81 0.03 -10.43 -4.58
C GLU A 81 -1.35 -10.00 -4.04
N THR A 82 -1.41 -8.81 -3.44
CA THR A 82 -2.65 -8.21 -2.94
C THR A 82 -3.67 -8.07 -4.08
N ASN A 83 -3.25 -7.62 -5.26
CA ASN A 83 -4.12 -7.47 -6.41
C ASN A 83 -4.61 -8.82 -6.96
N GLN A 84 -3.79 -9.87 -6.92
CA GLN A 84 -4.26 -11.22 -7.28
C GLN A 84 -5.32 -11.72 -6.28
N LYS A 85 -5.11 -11.50 -4.98
CA LYS A 85 -6.06 -11.87 -3.92
C LYS A 85 -7.43 -11.23 -4.11
N PHE A 86 -7.48 -9.96 -4.49
CA PHE A 86 -8.73 -9.21 -4.62
C PHE A 86 -9.27 -9.09 -6.06
N LYS A 87 -8.64 -9.74 -7.03
CA LYS A 87 -9.01 -9.67 -8.45
C LYS A 87 -10.47 -10.06 -8.71
N SER A 88 -10.95 -11.13 -8.06
CA SER A 88 -12.34 -11.60 -8.20
C SER A 88 -13.37 -10.63 -7.62
N LYS A 89 -12.95 -9.79 -6.67
CA LYS A 89 -13.75 -8.74 -6.03
C LYS A 89 -13.69 -7.41 -6.78
N GLY A 90 -12.89 -7.31 -7.85
CA GLY A 90 -12.73 -6.09 -8.64
C GLY A 90 -12.02 -4.97 -7.89
N VAL A 91 -11.19 -5.29 -6.90
CA VAL A 91 -10.43 -4.30 -6.11
C VAL A 91 -8.96 -4.36 -6.46
N PHE A 92 -8.38 -3.19 -6.74
CA PHE A 92 -6.99 -3.05 -7.17
C PHE A 92 -6.29 -1.95 -6.38
N PHE A 93 -5.22 -2.32 -5.68
CA PHE A 93 -4.32 -1.43 -4.97
C PHE A 93 -3.29 -0.86 -5.95
N CYS A 94 -3.13 0.45 -5.93
CA CYS A 94 -2.14 1.16 -6.71
C CYS A 94 -0.84 1.28 -5.91
N ASN A 95 0.29 1.23 -6.62
CA ASN A 95 1.58 1.44 -5.99
C ASN A 95 1.69 2.89 -5.44
N PRO A 96 1.89 3.06 -4.12
CA PRO A 96 1.95 4.38 -3.47
C PRO A 96 3.19 5.19 -3.85
N LYS A 97 4.21 4.59 -4.48
CA LYS A 97 5.43 5.27 -4.96
C LYS A 97 5.10 6.43 -5.91
N ARG A 98 4.05 6.30 -6.72
CA ARG A 98 3.62 7.34 -7.69
C ARG A 98 3.18 8.65 -7.03
N VAL A 99 2.79 8.58 -5.77
CA VAL A 99 2.34 9.74 -4.97
C VAL A 99 3.26 9.96 -3.77
N ASN A 100 4.54 9.56 -3.88
CA ASN A 100 5.54 9.71 -2.83
C ASN A 100 5.06 9.17 -1.46
N TYR A 101 4.31 8.07 -1.48
CA TYR A 101 3.77 7.43 -0.28
C TYR A 101 2.87 8.32 0.59
N GLN A 102 2.30 9.38 0.01
CA GLN A 102 1.33 10.23 0.71
C GLN A 102 -0.01 9.52 0.86
N ASN A 103 -0.41 8.76 -0.15
CA ASN A 103 -1.66 8.02 -0.17
C ASN A 103 -1.46 6.60 -0.73
N LEU A 104 -2.31 5.68 -0.29
CA LEU A 104 -2.54 4.39 -0.93
C LEU A 104 -3.86 4.48 -1.70
N ASP A 105 -3.77 4.50 -3.02
CA ASP A 105 -4.96 4.55 -3.88
C ASP A 105 -5.48 3.15 -4.18
N ILE A 106 -6.80 3.02 -4.18
CA ILE A 106 -7.52 1.78 -4.47
C ILE A 106 -8.56 2.06 -5.54
N ILE A 107 -8.61 1.20 -6.55
CA ILE A 107 -9.58 1.25 -7.65
C ILE A 107 -10.54 0.10 -7.48
N ILE A 108 -11.84 0.40 -7.51
CA ILE A 108 -12.92 -0.58 -7.52
C ILE A 108 -13.54 -0.55 -8.91
N SER A 109 -13.52 -1.68 -9.62
CA SER A 109 -14.21 -1.85 -10.89
C SER A 109 -15.60 -2.44 -10.67
N TYR A 110 -16.64 -1.79 -11.19
CA TYR A 110 -18.01 -2.32 -11.17
C TYR A 110 -18.40 -2.76 -12.58
N LYS A 111 -19.07 -3.92 -12.69
CA LYS A 111 -19.91 -4.18 -13.86
C LYS A 111 -21.21 -3.42 -13.64
N GLU A 112 -21.54 -2.52 -14.55
CA GLU A 112 -22.90 -1.99 -14.66
C GLU A 112 -23.80 -3.18 -15.02
N THR A 113 -24.64 -3.60 -14.07
CA THR A 113 -25.78 -4.49 -14.32
C THR A 113 -26.90 -3.74 -15.00
#